data_AF-G1MZR1-F1
#
_entry.id   AF-G1MZR1-F1
#
_cell.length_a   1.000
_cell.length_b   1.000
_cell.length_c   1.000
_cell.angle_alpha   90.00
_cell.angle_beta   90.00
_cell.angle_gamma   90.00
#
_symmetry.space_group_name_H-M   'P 1'
#
loop_
_entity.id
_entity.type
_entity.pdbx_description
1 polymer ?
#
loop_
_entity_poly.entity_id
_entity_poly.type
_entity_poly.pdbx_seq_one_letter_code
_entity_poly.pdbx_strand_id
1 'polypeptide(L)'
;METESDGQEQEKTLVRKPYVLSEMEFEASLPEKKSNTLSRDLIDYVQYMIQNHGENYKEMARDEKNYYQDTPKQIKRKIGVYKNFYPEEYKDFVASLKQEKMDVQ
;
A
#
# COMPACT_ATOMS: atom_id res chain seq x y z
N MET A 1 -56.70 -46.54 -20.74
CA MET A 1 -55.51 -46.98 -21.48
C MET A 1 -54.36 -46.13 -20.99
N GLU A 2 -53.40 -46.83 -20.40
CA GLU A 2 -52.21 -46.32 -19.74
C GLU A 2 -51.22 -45.88 -20.82
N THR A 3 -50.56 -44.75 -20.62
CA THR A 3 -49.29 -44.45 -21.28
C THR A 3 -48.37 -43.80 -20.26
N GLU A 4 -47.69 -44.69 -19.55
CA GLU A 4 -46.44 -44.43 -18.84
C GLU A 4 -45.40 -43.97 -19.87
N SER A 5 -44.69 -42.88 -19.58
CA SER A 5 -43.49 -42.51 -20.32
C SER A 5 -42.41 -42.20 -19.29
N ASP A 6 -41.75 -43.27 -18.86
CA ASP A 6 -40.55 -43.31 -18.02
C ASP A 6 -39.40 -42.60 -18.76
N GLY A 7 -39.25 -41.31 -18.50
CA GLY A 7 -38.12 -40.50 -18.96
C GLY A 7 -37.03 -40.53 -17.90
N GLN A 8 -36.17 -41.54 -17.95
CA GLN A 8 -35.04 -41.71 -17.03
C GLN A 8 -34.16 -40.45 -16.99
N GLU A 9 -34.27 -39.72 -15.90
CA GLU A 9 -33.40 -38.59 -15.56
C GLU A 9 -32.01 -39.17 -15.26
N GLN A 10 -31.11 -39.10 -16.23
CA GLN A 10 -29.73 -39.52 -16.06
C GLN A 10 -29.09 -38.66 -14.97
N GLU A 11 -29.06 -39.21 -13.75
CA GLU A 11 -28.28 -38.68 -12.64
C GLU A 11 -26.82 -38.61 -13.07
N LYS A 12 -26.40 -37.45 -13.57
CA LYS A 12 -24.99 -37.15 -13.82
C LYS A 12 -24.31 -37.24 -12.45
N THR A 13 -23.64 -38.35 -12.20
CA THR A 13 -22.83 -38.53 -10.99
C THR A 13 -21.81 -37.39 -10.97
N LEU A 14 -22.07 -36.38 -10.12
CA LEU A 14 -21.18 -35.26 -9.90
C LEU A 14 -19.90 -35.83 -9.31
N VAL A 15 -18.88 -36.05 -10.15
CA VAL A 15 -17.54 -36.45 -9.72
C VAL A 15 -16.95 -35.28 -8.92
N ARG A 16 -17.21 -35.29 -7.61
CA ARG A 16 -16.69 -34.30 -6.68
C ARG A 16 -15.24 -34.66 -6.43
N LYS A 17 -14.32 -33.84 -6.92
CA LYS A 17 -12.88 -33.97 -6.67
C LYS A 17 -12.54 -33.13 -5.43
N PRO A 18 -12.57 -33.69 -4.20
CA PRO A 18 -12.38 -32.91 -2.98
C PRO A 18 -10.99 -32.27 -2.90
N TYR A 19 -9.97 -32.90 -3.50
CA TYR A 19 -8.60 -32.38 -3.55
C TYR A 19 -8.53 -31.03 -4.30
N VAL A 20 -9.32 -30.85 -5.36
CA VAL A 20 -9.36 -29.59 -6.12
C VAL A 20 -9.95 -28.47 -5.27
N LEU A 21 -10.99 -28.78 -4.47
CA LEU A 21 -11.58 -27.80 -3.55
C LEU A 21 -10.60 -27.42 -2.45
N SER A 22 -9.90 -28.38 -1.86
CA SER A 22 -8.90 -28.10 -0.81
C SER A 22 -7.70 -27.31 -1.35
N GLU A 23 -7.26 -27.58 -2.57
CA GLU A 23 -6.18 -26.83 -3.23
C GLU A 23 -6.62 -25.38 -3.51
N MET A 24 -7.83 -25.18 -4.04
CA MET A 24 -8.38 -23.83 -4.26
C MET A 24 -8.56 -23.06 -2.95
N GLU A 25 -9.06 -23.69 -1.90
CA GLU A 25 -9.22 -23.07 -0.58
C GLU A 25 -7.86 -22.70 0.03
N PHE A 26 -6.86 -23.57 -0.11
CA PHE A 26 -5.50 -23.31 0.35
C PHE A 26 -4.89 -22.13 -0.39
N GLU A 27 -4.94 -22.11 -1.73
CA GLU A 27 -4.44 -21.01 -2.54
C GLU A 27 -5.13 -19.68 -2.22
N ALA A 28 -6.47 -19.70 -2.07
CA ALA A 28 -7.25 -18.52 -1.69
C ALA A 28 -6.96 -18.03 -0.26
N SER A 29 -6.51 -18.91 0.63
CA SER A 29 -6.10 -18.54 2.00
C SER A 29 -4.75 -17.86 2.07
N LEU A 30 -3.92 -17.97 1.03
CA LEU A 30 -2.59 -17.34 0.99
C LEU A 30 -2.74 -15.81 0.91
N PRO A 31 -1.95 -15.04 1.68
CA PRO A 31 -2.00 -13.59 1.62
C PRO A 31 -1.49 -13.07 0.28
N GLU A 32 -2.24 -12.16 -0.35
CA GLU A 32 -1.81 -11.48 -1.57
C GLU A 32 -0.56 -10.61 -1.33
N LYS A 33 0.39 -10.70 -2.26
CA LYS A 33 1.54 -9.79 -2.31
C LYS A 33 1.07 -8.42 -2.81
N LYS A 34 0.98 -7.44 -1.90
CA LYS A 34 0.66 -6.04 -2.27
C LYS A 34 1.90 -5.38 -2.89
N SER A 35 1.94 -5.25 -4.21
CA SER A 35 2.97 -4.49 -4.93
C SER A 35 2.65 -2.99 -4.96
N ASN A 36 2.32 -2.41 -3.80
CA ASN A 36 2.02 -1.00 -3.73
C ASN A 36 3.33 -0.20 -3.75
N THR A 37 3.40 0.82 -4.59
CA THR A 37 4.49 1.79 -4.65
C THR A 37 3.93 3.19 -4.44
N LEU A 38 4.78 4.13 -4.02
CA LEU A 38 4.37 5.54 -3.92
C LEU A 38 4.68 6.27 -5.21
N SER A 39 3.84 7.27 -5.53
CA SER A 39 4.11 8.19 -6.62
C SER A 39 5.41 8.97 -6.35
N ARG A 40 6.21 9.18 -7.40
CA ARG A 40 7.44 9.99 -7.32
C ARG A 40 7.17 11.39 -6.79
N ASP A 41 6.11 12.02 -7.26
CA ASP A 41 5.71 13.37 -6.82
C ASP A 41 5.43 13.44 -5.30
N LEU A 42 4.85 12.38 -4.72
CA LEU A 42 4.65 12.31 -3.28
C LEU A 42 5.97 12.17 -2.52
N ILE A 43 6.93 11.42 -3.07
CA ILE A 43 8.26 11.25 -2.48
C ILE A 43 9.01 12.59 -2.50
N ASP A 44 9.05 13.25 -3.65
CA ASP A 44 9.72 14.54 -3.83
C ASP A 44 9.12 15.61 -2.91
N TYR A 45 7.78 15.66 -2.83
CA TYR A 45 7.06 16.53 -1.90
C TYR A 45 7.46 16.29 -0.44
N VAL A 46 7.45 15.02 -0.01
CA VAL A 46 7.77 14.65 1.38
C VAL A 46 9.23 14.95 1.72
N GLN A 47 10.16 14.64 0.81
CA GLN A 47 11.59 14.92 1.00
C GLN A 47 11.84 16.43 1.14
N TYR A 48 11.25 17.25 0.27
CA TYR A 48 11.35 18.71 0.37
C TYR A 48 10.84 19.23 1.71
N MET A 49 9.68 18.74 2.16
CA MET A 49 9.10 19.18 3.44
C MET A 49 10.01 18.83 4.62
N ILE A 50 10.56 17.61 4.64
CA ILE A 50 11.46 17.17 5.71
C ILE A 50 12.80 17.92 5.68
N GLN A 51 13.35 18.17 4.49
CA GLN A 51 14.63 18.88 4.35
C GLN A 51 14.56 20.30 4.92
N ASN A 52 13.51 21.06 4.58
CA ASN A 52 13.39 22.46 4.97
C ASN A 52 12.83 22.65 6.39
N HIS A 53 11.82 21.87 6.77
CA HIS A 53 11.06 22.10 8.02
C HIS A 53 11.28 21.01 9.07
N GLY A 54 11.92 19.89 8.74
CA GLY A 54 12.20 18.81 9.68
C GLY A 54 10.93 18.15 10.23
N GLU A 55 10.63 18.40 11.52
CA GLU A 55 9.43 17.88 12.20
C GLU A 55 8.36 18.97 12.44
N ASN A 56 8.56 20.19 11.93
CA ASN A 56 7.64 21.31 12.12
C ASN A 56 6.48 21.27 11.12
N TYR A 57 5.51 20.37 11.35
CA TYR A 57 4.34 20.21 10.47
C TYR A 57 3.47 21.47 10.31
N LYS A 58 3.51 22.40 11.27
CA LYS A 58 2.81 23.69 11.18
C LYS A 58 3.45 24.63 10.17
N GLU A 59 4.78 24.60 10.06
CA GLU A 59 5.52 25.40 9.09
C GLU A 59 5.39 24.80 7.70
N MET A 60 5.49 23.46 7.58
CA MET A 60 5.22 22.75 6.32
C MET A 60 3.85 23.07 5.72
N ALA A 61 2.82 23.26 6.56
CA ALA A 61 1.49 23.60 6.08
C ALA A 61 1.39 25.03 5.52
N ARG A 62 2.27 25.93 5.97
CA ARG A 62 2.36 27.33 5.51
C ARG A 62 3.35 27.53 4.36
N ASP A 63 4.10 26.49 4.04
CA ASP A 63 5.13 26.51 3.00
C ASP A 63 4.53 26.68 1.60
N GLU A 64 5.21 27.42 0.73
CA GLU A 64 4.75 27.71 -0.63
C GLU A 64 4.71 26.46 -1.53
N LYS A 65 5.57 25.47 -1.26
CA LYS A 65 5.56 24.18 -1.96
C LYS A 65 4.50 23.23 -1.44
N ASN A 66 3.67 23.64 -0.48
CA ASN A 66 2.46 22.92 -0.11
C ASN A 66 1.36 23.08 -1.19
N TYR A 67 1.63 22.58 -2.40
CA TYR A 67 0.73 22.69 -3.55
C TYR A 67 -0.66 22.08 -3.28
N TYR A 68 -0.71 21.03 -2.47
CA TYR A 68 -1.95 20.35 -2.10
C TYR A 68 -2.69 20.99 -0.93
N GLN A 69 -2.14 22.07 -0.35
CA GLN A 69 -2.71 22.76 0.80
C GLN A 69 -3.00 21.80 1.96
N ASP A 70 -2.14 20.81 2.14
CA ASP A 70 -2.34 19.78 3.16
C ASP A 70 -2.29 20.40 4.55
N THR A 71 -3.18 19.95 5.42
CA THR A 71 -3.13 20.27 6.84
C THR A 71 -1.92 19.60 7.51
N PRO A 72 -1.41 20.12 8.64
CA PRO A 72 -0.28 19.51 9.36
C PRO A 72 -0.47 18.01 9.64
N LYS A 73 -1.71 17.58 9.90
CA LYS A 73 -2.08 16.18 10.14
C LYS A 73 -1.98 15.33 8.86
N GLN A 74 -2.37 15.88 7.71
CA GLN A 74 -2.23 15.21 6.41
C GLN A 74 -0.76 15.09 6.01
N ILE A 75 0.03 16.15 6.19
CA ILE A 75 1.48 16.12 5.91
C ILE A 75 2.17 15.05 6.76
N LYS A 76 1.88 15.02 8.08
CA LYS A 76 2.38 13.97 8.96
C LYS A 76 2.01 12.57 8.49
N ARG A 77 0.77 12.38 8.02
CA ARG A 77 0.32 11.09 7.48
C ARG A 77 1.07 10.72 6.20
N LYS A 78 1.28 11.67 5.27
CA LYS A 78 2.04 11.45 4.03
C LYS A 78 3.50 11.06 4.30
N ILE A 79 4.15 11.74 5.26
CA ILE A 79 5.49 11.38 5.72
C ILE A 79 5.51 9.97 6.33
N GLY A 80 4.51 9.64 7.16
CA GLY A 80 4.39 8.30 7.74
C GLY A 80 4.20 7.20 6.70
N VAL A 81 3.44 7.48 5.64
CA VAL A 81 3.29 6.58 4.50
C VAL A 81 4.65 6.38 3.81
N TYR A 82 5.37 7.45 3.49
CA TYR A 82 6.72 7.35 2.90
C TYR A 82 7.67 6.48 3.73
N LYS A 83 7.73 6.72 5.06
CA LYS A 83 8.56 5.94 5.98
C LYS A 83 8.21 4.45 6.02
N ASN A 84 6.93 4.10 5.88
CA ASN A 84 6.48 2.71 5.89
C ASN A 84 6.82 1.97 4.59
N PHE A 85 6.80 2.68 3.44
CA PHE A 85 7.11 2.08 2.14
C PHE A 85 8.62 1.96 1.90
N TYR A 86 9.40 2.98 2.31
CA TYR A 86 10.84 3.03 2.05
C TYR A 86 11.63 3.33 3.35
N PRO A 87 11.68 2.38 4.30
CA PRO A 87 12.33 2.61 5.58
C PRO A 87 13.84 2.81 5.47
N GLU A 88 14.51 2.12 4.53
CA GLU A 88 15.96 2.23 4.34
C GLU A 88 16.33 3.56 3.66
N GLU A 89 15.66 3.93 2.55
CA GLU A 89 15.88 5.23 1.90
C GLU A 89 15.63 6.40 2.86
N TYR A 90 14.58 6.30 3.69
CA TYR A 90 14.29 7.32 4.69
C TYR A 90 15.41 7.45 5.74
N LYS A 91 16.00 6.33 6.19
CA LYS A 91 17.11 6.37 7.15
C LYS A 91 18.34 7.05 6.53
N ASP A 92 18.69 6.68 5.30
CA ASP A 92 19.84 7.25 4.59
C ASP A 92 19.66 8.75 4.33
N PHE A 93 18.44 9.15 3.96
CA PHE A 93 18.07 10.55 3.76
C PHE A 93 18.20 11.36 5.07
N VAL A 94 17.64 10.85 6.18
CA VAL A 94 17.75 11.53 7.48
C VAL A 94 19.20 11.56 7.98
N ALA A 95 20.00 10.53 7.70
CA ALA A 95 21.43 10.53 8.02
C ALA A 95 22.18 11.62 7.24
N SER A 96 21.91 11.75 5.94
CA SER A 96 22.47 12.78 5.07
C SER A 96 22.13 14.18 5.55
N LEU A 97 20.88 14.42 5.95
CA LEU A 97 20.44 15.70 6.52
C LEU A 97 21.15 16.06 7.84
N LYS A 98 21.52 15.06 8.66
CA LYS A 98 22.28 15.31 9.90
C LYS A 98 23.73 15.69 9.60
N GLN A 99 24.34 15.08 8.59
CA GLN A 99 25.69 15.44 8.15
C GLN A 99 25.75 16.86 7.60
N GLU A 100 24.83 17.23 6.70
CA GLU A 100 24.78 18.57 6.10
C GLU A 100 24.67 19.68 7.17
N LYS A 101 23.91 19.44 8.25
CA LYS A 101 23.78 20.40 9.36
C LYS A 101 25.04 20.53 10.23
N MET A 102 25.93 19.54 10.22
CA MET A 102 27.21 19.58 10.96
C MET A 102 28.32 20.26 10.18
N ASP A 103 28.29 20.20 8.84
CA ASP A 103 29.31 20.82 7.97
C ASP A 103 29.12 22.35 7.78
N VAL A 104 27.96 22.89 8.16
CA VAL A 104 27.62 24.32 8.02
C VAL A 104 27.95 25.14 9.29
N GLN A 105 28.58 24.53 10.30
CA GLN A 105 28.87 25.13 11.60
C GLN A 105 30.37 25.31 11.85
#